data_AF-A0A4P5TD80-F1
#
_entry.id   AF-A0A4P5TD80-F1
#
_cell.length_a   1.000
_cell.length_b   1.000
_cell.length_c   1.000
_cell.angle_alpha   90.00
_cell.angle_beta   90.00
_cell.angle_gamma   90.00
#
_symmetry.space_group_name_H-M   'P 1'
#
loop_
_entity.id
_entity.type
_entity.pdbx_description
1 polymer ?
#
loop_
_entity_poly.entity_id
_entity_poly.type
_entity_poly.pdbx_seq_one_letter_code
_entity_poly.pdbx_strand_id
1 'polypeptide(L)'
;MGGTSIFVYLILINSKKLDPKRYEKTDDGVLRNFAIYTVLFLTVLSMVILYAISHVGIKIDKLLLPLLGLAFGLFGIYMPRLKQNYFAGLRLPWTLDSERNWNATHAFAGKIWTVGGFLQFILGLILDGSTMFPIFISLVILMVLAPSIYSYLFFRKEKTAI
;
A
#
# COMPACT_ATOMS: atom_id res chain seq x y z
N MET A 1 11.10 2.89 -17.21
CA MET A 1 10.72 2.57 -15.81
C MET A 1 11.72 1.65 -15.07
N GLY A 2 12.80 1.16 -15.69
CA GLY A 2 13.85 0.42 -14.94
C GLY A 2 14.58 1.30 -13.91
N GLY A 3 14.94 2.52 -14.30
CA GLY A 3 15.59 3.48 -13.40
C GLY A 3 14.73 3.86 -12.18
N THR A 4 13.41 3.98 -12.34
CA THR A 4 12.49 4.28 -11.23
C THR A 4 12.42 3.12 -10.23
N SER A 5 12.42 1.88 -10.69
CA SER A 5 12.42 0.71 -9.81
C SER A 5 13.73 0.58 -9.01
N ILE A 6 14.87 0.76 -9.66
CA ILE A 6 16.19 0.76 -8.98
C ILE A 6 16.26 1.90 -7.97
N PHE A 7 15.78 3.09 -8.33
CA PHE A 7 15.74 4.23 -7.43
C PHE A 7 14.88 3.98 -6.18
N VAL A 8 13.68 3.42 -6.35
CA VAL A 8 12.78 3.05 -5.24
C VAL A 8 13.43 1.99 -4.35
N TYR A 9 14.08 0.98 -4.93
CA TYR A 9 14.83 -0.02 -4.18
C TYR A 9 15.92 0.60 -3.32
N LEU A 10 16.74 1.47 -3.92
CA LEU A 10 17.84 2.15 -3.23
C LEU A 10 17.35 3.05 -2.11
N ILE A 11 16.23 3.76 -2.29
CA ILE A 11 15.63 4.56 -1.21
C ILE A 11 15.15 3.66 -0.07
N LEU A 12 14.42 2.59 -0.38
CA LEU A 12 13.84 1.74 0.66
C LEU A 12 14.89 0.94 1.43
N ILE A 13 16.00 0.53 0.80
CA ILE A 13 17.09 -0.15 1.50
C ILE A 13 17.95 0.84 2.32
N ASN A 14 18.12 2.07 1.85
CA ASN A 14 18.82 3.12 2.59
C ASN A 14 17.92 3.89 3.57
N SER A 15 16.64 3.54 3.63
CA SER A 15 15.64 4.18 4.50
C SER A 15 16.11 4.26 5.95
N LYS A 16 16.70 3.19 6.51
CA LYS A 16 17.25 3.21 7.89
C LYS A 16 18.33 4.26 8.13
N LYS A 17 19.14 4.56 7.11
CA LYS A 17 20.19 5.60 7.22
C LYS A 17 19.60 7.00 7.14
N LEU A 18 18.53 7.15 6.36
CA LEU A 18 17.83 8.40 6.09
C LEU A 18 16.71 8.69 7.10
N ASP A 19 16.25 7.70 7.86
CA ASP A 19 15.16 7.83 8.82
C ASP A 19 15.65 8.57 10.08
N PRO A 20 15.11 9.78 10.39
CA PRO A 20 15.46 10.52 11.59
C PRO A 20 14.94 9.85 12.88
N LYS A 21 13.84 9.07 12.84
CA LYS A 21 13.44 8.17 13.93
C LYS A 21 13.94 6.76 13.61
N ARG A 22 15.23 6.54 13.82
CA ARG A 22 15.84 5.21 13.80
C ARG A 22 15.22 4.33 14.89
N TYR A 23 14.14 3.62 14.53
CA TYR A 23 13.64 2.55 15.37
C TYR A 23 14.55 1.34 15.24
N GLU A 24 15.36 1.08 16.27
CA GLU A 24 16.24 -0.10 16.39
C GLU A 24 15.46 -1.42 16.16
N LYS A 25 14.16 -1.42 16.42
CA LYS A 25 13.27 -2.60 16.32
C LYS A 25 12.68 -2.84 14.92
N THR A 26 13.09 -2.09 13.89
CA THR A 26 12.61 -2.33 12.52
C THR A 26 13.31 -3.56 11.94
N ASP A 27 12.54 -4.61 11.65
CA ASP A 27 13.05 -5.81 10.99
C ASP A 27 13.48 -5.48 9.55
N ASP A 28 14.79 -5.56 9.31
CA ASP A 28 15.40 -5.35 7.99
C ASP A 28 14.81 -6.28 6.92
N GLY A 29 14.46 -7.51 7.31
CA GLY A 29 13.89 -8.50 6.41
C GLY A 29 12.54 -8.05 5.86
N VAL A 30 11.66 -7.52 6.71
CA VAL A 30 10.32 -7.07 6.31
C VAL A 30 10.39 -5.90 5.36
N LEU A 31 11.22 -4.89 5.66
CA LEU A 31 11.34 -3.70 4.82
C LEU A 31 11.99 -4.01 3.48
N ARG A 32 13.02 -4.88 3.46
CA ARG A 32 13.63 -5.37 2.23
C ARG A 32 12.63 -6.18 1.39
N ASN A 33 11.85 -7.06 2.00
CA ASN A 33 10.83 -7.84 1.29
C ASN A 33 9.75 -6.93 0.70
N PHE A 34 9.32 -5.91 1.45
CA PHE A 34 8.42 -4.88 0.96
C PHE A 34 9.01 -4.11 -0.22
N ALA A 35 10.29 -3.72 -0.16
CA ALA A 35 10.96 -3.03 -1.26
C ALA A 35 11.06 -3.90 -2.53
N ILE A 36 11.48 -5.16 -2.40
CA ILE A 36 11.53 -6.12 -3.51
C ILE A 36 10.14 -6.29 -4.12
N TYR A 37 9.11 -6.41 -3.27
CA TYR A 37 7.74 -6.50 -3.71
C TYR A 37 7.28 -5.26 -4.50
N THR A 38 7.55 -4.04 -4.01
CA THR A 38 7.24 -2.80 -4.73
C THR A 38 7.95 -2.75 -6.09
N VAL A 39 9.23 -3.14 -6.14
CA VAL A 39 10.02 -3.19 -7.38
C VAL A 39 9.44 -4.19 -8.37
N LEU A 40 9.08 -5.38 -7.91
CA LEU A 40 8.45 -6.41 -8.74
C LEU A 40 7.13 -5.90 -9.31
N PHE A 41 6.28 -5.30 -8.47
CA PHE A 41 5.02 -4.70 -8.88
C PHE A 41 5.22 -3.62 -9.95
N LEU A 42 6.14 -2.66 -9.74
CA LEU A 42 6.44 -1.61 -10.71
C LEU A 42 6.97 -2.18 -12.04
N THR A 43 7.74 -3.26 -11.97
CA THR A 43 8.27 -3.94 -13.17
C THR A 43 7.15 -4.61 -13.96
N VAL A 44 6.27 -5.36 -13.30
CA VAL A 44 5.10 -5.99 -13.95
C VAL A 44 4.17 -4.92 -14.52
N LEU A 45 3.90 -3.86 -13.77
CA LEU A 45 3.10 -2.72 -14.23
C LEU A 45 3.68 -2.10 -15.51
N SER A 46 5.01 -1.93 -15.55
CA SER A 46 5.72 -1.42 -16.73
C SER A 46 5.55 -2.34 -17.93
N MET A 47 5.66 -3.66 -17.73
CA MET A 47 5.47 -4.65 -18.79
C MET A 47 4.04 -4.62 -19.33
N VAL A 48 3.03 -4.52 -18.46
CA VAL A 48 1.62 -4.41 -18.88
C VAL A 48 1.37 -3.16 -19.71
N ILE A 49 1.93 -2.01 -19.30
CA ILE A 49 1.79 -0.75 -20.05
C ILE A 49 2.47 -0.87 -21.43
N LEU A 50 3.70 -1.38 -21.49
CA LEU A 50 4.41 -1.58 -22.76
C LEU A 50 3.66 -2.53 -23.69
N TYR A 51 3.13 -3.63 -23.15
CA TYR A 51 2.34 -4.59 -23.90
C TYR A 51 1.06 -3.96 -24.48
N ALA A 52 0.38 -3.12 -23.70
CA ALA A 52 -0.82 -2.42 -24.14
C ALA A 52 -0.55 -1.38 -25.24
N ILE A 53 0.61 -0.72 -25.21
CA ILE A 53 1.01 0.22 -26.28
C ILE A 53 1.35 -0.54 -27.57
N SER A 54 2.02 -1.68 -27.47
CA SER A 54 2.43 -2.48 -28.64
C SER A 54 1.28 -3.22 -29.34
N HIS A 55 0.14 -3.43 -28.66
CA HIS A 55 -1.01 -4.16 -29.20
C HIS A 55 -2.26 -3.29 -29.20
N VAL A 56 -2.53 -2.67 -30.35
CA VAL A 56 -3.73 -1.85 -30.57
C VAL A 56 -4.98 -2.74 -30.49
N GLY A 57 -5.86 -2.46 -29.54
CA GLY A 57 -7.14 -3.17 -29.35
C GLY A 57 -7.30 -3.88 -28.01
N ILE A 58 -6.27 -3.93 -27.18
CA ILE A 58 -6.37 -4.53 -25.84
C ILE A 58 -6.99 -3.54 -24.86
N LYS A 59 -8.05 -3.99 -24.17
CA LYS A 59 -8.68 -3.27 -23.05
C LYS A 59 -7.73 -3.27 -21.85
N ILE A 60 -6.89 -2.25 -21.75
CA ILE A 60 -5.86 -2.12 -20.70
C ILE A 60 -6.48 -2.15 -19.29
N ASP A 61 -7.71 -1.64 -19.14
CA ASP A 61 -8.51 -1.66 -17.92
C ASP A 61 -8.67 -3.07 -17.34
N LYS A 62 -8.87 -4.09 -18.20
CA LYS A 62 -9.01 -5.49 -17.77
C LYS A 62 -7.72 -6.15 -17.30
N LEU A 63 -6.57 -5.56 -17.60
CA LEU A 63 -5.27 -6.03 -17.13
C LEU A 63 -4.80 -5.21 -15.93
N LEU A 64 -4.98 -3.89 -16.00
CA LEU A 64 -4.47 -2.93 -15.03
C LEU A 64 -5.25 -2.97 -13.71
N LEU A 65 -6.59 -2.94 -13.75
CA LEU A 65 -7.40 -2.84 -12.54
C LEU A 65 -7.25 -4.08 -11.63
N PRO A 66 -7.26 -5.32 -12.16
CA PRO A 66 -6.94 -6.50 -11.35
C PRO A 66 -5.53 -6.45 -10.78
N LEU A 67 -4.54 -6.09 -11.60
CA LEU A 67 -3.15 -6.01 -11.16
C LEU A 67 -2.98 -5.04 -9.97
N LEU A 68 -3.65 -3.89 -10.01
CA LEU A 68 -3.66 -2.93 -8.90
C LEU A 68 -4.36 -3.50 -7.66
N GLY A 69 -5.51 -4.15 -7.82
CA GLY A 69 -6.23 -4.78 -6.72
C GLY A 69 -5.38 -5.85 -6.02
N LEU A 70 -4.74 -6.73 -6.80
CA LEU A 70 -3.82 -7.73 -6.30
C LEU A 70 -2.68 -7.07 -5.52
N ALA A 71 -2.17 -5.95 -6.03
CA ALA A 71 -1.08 -5.24 -5.39
C ALA A 71 -1.49 -4.65 -4.03
N PHE A 72 -2.67 -4.04 -3.96
CA PHE A 72 -3.20 -3.50 -2.71
C PHE A 72 -3.49 -4.60 -1.69
N GLY A 73 -3.97 -5.75 -2.13
CA GLY A 73 -4.20 -6.91 -1.28
C GLY A 73 -2.89 -7.38 -0.61
N LEU A 74 -1.83 -7.48 -1.41
CA LEU A 74 -0.50 -7.85 -0.91
C LEU A 74 0.09 -6.78 0.00
N PHE A 75 -0.07 -5.48 -0.29
CA PHE A 75 0.33 -4.42 0.63
C PHE A 75 -0.38 -4.51 1.98
N GLY A 76 -1.66 -4.89 2.00
CA GLY A 76 -2.41 -5.13 3.23
C GLY A 76 -1.77 -6.20 4.13
N ILE A 77 -1.19 -7.26 3.56
CA ILE A 77 -0.51 -8.31 4.33
C ILE A 77 0.76 -7.78 5.01
N TYR A 78 1.45 -6.81 4.39
CA TYR A 78 2.67 -6.23 4.96
C TYR A 78 2.40 -5.15 6.01
N MET A 79 1.27 -4.44 5.94
CA MET A 79 0.98 -3.30 6.83
C MET A 79 1.20 -3.59 8.32
N PRO A 80 0.65 -4.66 8.93
CA PRO A 80 0.81 -4.92 10.37
C PRO A 80 2.27 -5.24 10.78
N ARG A 81 3.12 -5.61 9.82
CA ARG A 81 4.54 -5.95 10.05
C ARG A 81 5.44 -4.73 9.93
N LEU A 82 4.97 -3.66 9.30
CA LEU A 82 5.72 -2.41 9.21
C LEU A 82 5.76 -1.74 10.58
N LYS A 83 6.95 -1.58 11.13
CA LYS A 83 7.19 -0.77 12.33
C LYS A 83 7.13 0.72 11.98
N GLN A 84 6.96 1.56 12.98
CA GLN A 84 6.91 3.01 12.81
C GLN A 84 8.17 3.53 12.13
N ASN A 85 7.97 4.20 10.99
CA ASN A 85 9.03 4.70 10.13
C ASN A 85 8.50 5.85 9.27
N TYR A 86 9.40 6.65 8.67
CA TYR A 86 9.01 7.78 7.81
C TYR A 86 8.82 7.42 6.33
N PHE A 87 9.03 6.17 5.91
CA PHE A 87 9.07 5.76 4.51
C PHE A 87 7.81 5.04 4.02
N ALA A 88 7.27 4.09 4.79
CA ALA A 88 6.23 3.16 4.41
C ALA A 88 5.14 3.04 5.49
N GLY A 89 3.87 3.07 5.05
CA GLY A 89 2.69 2.98 5.93
C GLY A 89 1.84 4.26 5.95
N LEU A 90 0.84 4.28 6.83
CA LEU A 90 -0.06 5.41 7.10
C LEU A 90 0.61 6.41 8.05
N ARG A 91 1.24 7.44 7.45
CA ARG A 91 2.04 8.46 8.13
C ARG A 91 1.18 9.68 8.49
N LEU A 92 0.34 9.52 9.52
CA LEU A 92 -0.44 10.59 10.11
C LEU A 92 0.38 11.20 11.26
N PRO A 93 0.23 12.50 11.58
CA PRO A 93 1.02 13.14 12.64
C PRO A 93 0.98 12.36 13.96
N TRP A 94 -0.19 11.85 14.33
CA TRP A 94 -0.38 11.06 15.54
C TRP A 94 0.09 9.60 15.44
N THR A 95 0.15 8.98 14.26
CA THR A 95 0.75 7.64 14.12
C THR A 95 2.27 7.71 14.16
N LEU A 96 2.84 8.84 13.72
CA LEU A 96 4.28 9.12 13.84
C LEU A 96 4.71 9.51 15.24
N ASP A 97 3.80 9.80 16.16
CA ASP A 97 4.11 10.14 17.55
C ASP A 97 3.82 9.03 18.56
N SER A 98 2.93 8.08 18.22
CA SER A 98 2.51 6.99 19.11
C SER A 98 2.67 5.62 18.44
N GLU A 99 3.60 4.79 18.95
CA GLU A 99 3.77 3.40 18.50
C GLU A 99 2.49 2.58 18.68
N ARG A 100 1.72 2.86 19.74
CA ARG A 100 0.48 2.16 20.02
C ARG A 100 -0.56 2.47 18.94
N ASN A 101 -0.69 3.74 18.56
CA ASN A 101 -1.56 4.15 17.46
C ASN A 101 -1.08 3.60 16.12
N TRP A 102 0.25 3.62 15.87
CA TRP A 102 0.84 3.02 14.68
C TRP A 102 0.46 1.55 14.53
N ASN A 103 0.71 0.74 15.56
CA ASN A 103 0.46 -0.71 15.53
C ASN A 103 -1.04 -1.02 15.38
N ALA A 104 -1.90 -0.32 16.12
CA ALA A 104 -3.35 -0.50 16.03
C ALA A 104 -3.89 -0.13 14.64
N THR A 105 -3.46 1.02 14.10
CA THR A 105 -3.89 1.51 12.78
C THR A 105 -3.43 0.57 11.68
N HIS A 106 -2.17 0.13 11.69
CA HIS A 106 -1.62 -0.75 10.66
C HIS A 106 -2.17 -2.18 10.74
N ALA A 107 -2.53 -2.67 11.94
CA ALA A 107 -3.23 -3.94 12.10
C ALA A 107 -4.64 -3.88 11.48
N PHE A 108 -5.37 -2.78 11.71
CA PHE A 108 -6.70 -2.58 11.12
C PHE A 108 -6.61 -2.35 9.60
N ALA A 109 -5.71 -1.46 9.18
CA ALA A 109 -5.45 -1.18 7.77
C ALA A 109 -5.03 -2.44 7.01
N GLY A 110 -4.20 -3.31 7.60
CA GLY A 110 -3.81 -4.56 6.98
C GLY A 110 -5.00 -5.45 6.61
N LYS A 111 -6.00 -5.57 7.50
CA LYS A 111 -7.23 -6.32 7.21
C LYS A 111 -8.04 -5.67 6.07
N ILE A 112 -8.28 -4.36 6.17
CA ILE A 112 -9.08 -3.60 5.21
C ILE A 112 -8.43 -3.62 3.82
N TRP A 113 -7.11 -3.42 3.75
CA TRP A 113 -6.37 -3.39 2.50
C TRP A 113 -6.25 -4.78 1.86
N THR A 114 -6.06 -5.82 2.67
CA THR A 114 -6.03 -7.21 2.17
C THR A 114 -7.37 -7.57 1.54
N VAL A 115 -8.47 -7.39 2.27
CA VAL A 115 -9.83 -7.73 1.80
C VAL A 115 -10.23 -6.84 0.63
N GLY A 116 -10.05 -5.52 0.75
CA GLY A 116 -10.41 -4.57 -0.30
C GLY A 116 -9.63 -4.76 -1.59
N GLY A 117 -8.33 -5.02 -1.51
CA GLY A 117 -7.49 -5.27 -2.68
C GLY A 117 -7.83 -6.58 -3.38
N PHE A 118 -7.99 -7.69 -2.64
CA PHE A 118 -8.41 -8.96 -3.26
C PHE A 118 -9.83 -8.89 -3.82
N LEU A 119 -10.74 -8.13 -3.20
CA LEU A 119 -12.05 -7.85 -3.76
C LEU A 119 -11.93 -7.08 -5.08
N GLN A 120 -11.10 -6.04 -5.14
CA GLN A 120 -10.82 -5.31 -6.38
C GLN A 120 -10.20 -6.20 -7.46
N PHE A 121 -9.32 -7.13 -7.08
CA PHE A 121 -8.74 -8.11 -8.00
C PHE A 121 -9.82 -8.98 -8.64
N ILE A 122 -10.67 -9.60 -7.82
CA ILE A 122 -11.74 -10.49 -8.30
C ILE A 122 -12.75 -9.72 -9.16
N LEU A 123 -13.22 -8.56 -8.69
CA LEU A 123 -14.18 -7.75 -9.44
C LEU A 123 -13.60 -7.24 -10.76
N GLY A 124 -12.32 -6.88 -10.79
CA GLY A 124 -11.67 -6.43 -12.02
C GLY A 124 -11.52 -7.51 -13.09
N LEU A 125 -11.50 -8.79 -12.71
CA LEU A 125 -11.46 -9.90 -13.67
C LEU A 125 -12.84 -10.16 -14.30
N ILE A 126 -13.91 -9.88 -13.55
CA ILE A 126 -15.29 -10.21 -13.95
C ILE A 126 -15.95 -9.04 -14.67
N LEU A 127 -15.83 -7.83 -14.14
CA LEU A 127 -16.52 -6.64 -14.62
C LEU A 127 -15.82 -6.01 -15.84
N ASP A 128 -16.58 -5.20 -16.57
CA ASP A 128 -16.05 -4.31 -17.61
C ASP A 128 -15.41 -3.06 -17.02
N GLY A 129 -14.48 -2.43 -17.74
CA GLY A 129 -13.76 -1.25 -17.23
C GLY A 129 -14.64 -0.06 -16.86
N SER A 130 -15.72 0.20 -17.61
CA SER A 130 -16.65 1.31 -17.32
C SER A 130 -17.35 1.14 -15.97
N THR A 131 -17.76 -0.07 -15.64
CA THR A 131 -18.39 -0.38 -14.34
C THR A 131 -17.35 -0.53 -13.23
N MET A 132 -16.22 -1.18 -13.53
CA MET A 132 -15.19 -1.47 -12.53
C MET A 132 -14.47 -0.21 -12.05
N PHE A 133 -14.19 0.76 -12.92
CA PHE A 133 -13.43 1.96 -12.56
C PHE A 133 -14.06 2.76 -11.40
N PRO A 134 -15.35 3.14 -11.40
CA PRO A 134 -15.96 3.84 -10.27
C PRO A 134 -16.01 2.99 -8.99
N ILE A 135 -16.23 1.68 -9.11
CA ILE A 135 -16.17 0.75 -7.96
C ILE A 135 -14.76 0.72 -7.37
N PHE A 136 -13.74 0.63 -8.22
CA PHE A 136 -12.34 0.62 -7.81
C PHE A 136 -12.02 1.88 -6.99
N ILE A 137 -12.31 3.06 -7.53
CA ILE A 137 -12.07 4.35 -6.84
C ILE A 137 -12.82 4.41 -5.51
N SER A 138 -14.09 3.99 -5.47
CA SER A 138 -14.90 4.00 -4.25
C SER A 138 -14.28 3.10 -3.15
N LEU A 139 -13.81 1.91 -3.53
CA LEU A 139 -13.13 0.99 -2.62
C LEU A 139 -11.78 1.56 -2.13
N VAL A 140 -10.98 2.18 -3.01
CA VAL A 140 -9.72 2.83 -2.59
C VAL A 140 -9.98 3.93 -1.57
N ILE A 141 -10.98 4.78 -1.81
CA ILE A 141 -11.35 5.85 -0.87
C ILE A 141 -11.71 5.23 0.50
N LEU A 142 -12.52 4.17 0.52
CA LEU A 142 -12.88 3.50 1.77
C LEU A 142 -11.65 2.88 2.47
N MET A 143 -10.75 2.25 1.71
CA MET A 143 -9.53 1.63 2.24
C MET A 143 -8.56 2.64 2.86
N VAL A 144 -8.56 3.89 2.40
CA VAL A 144 -7.75 4.97 2.97
C VAL A 144 -8.46 5.66 4.14
N LEU A 145 -9.74 5.98 3.97
CA LEU A 145 -10.51 6.72 4.98
C LEU A 145 -10.75 5.90 6.23
N ALA A 146 -11.12 4.61 6.12
CA ALA A 146 -11.46 3.80 7.28
C ALA A 146 -10.30 3.70 8.30
N PRO A 147 -9.06 3.36 7.90
CA PRO A 147 -7.92 3.38 8.82
C PRO A 147 -7.53 4.78 9.31
N SER A 148 -7.69 5.81 8.48
CA SER A 148 -7.38 7.19 8.88
C SER A 148 -8.32 7.70 9.97
N ILE A 149 -9.63 7.43 9.82
CA ILE A 149 -10.64 7.74 10.84
C ILE A 149 -10.38 6.92 12.11
N TYR A 150 -10.13 5.62 11.97
CA TYR A 150 -9.78 4.76 13.11
C TYR A 150 -8.60 5.33 13.90
N SER A 151 -7.54 5.74 13.20
CA SER A 151 -6.33 6.30 13.79
C SER A 151 -6.58 7.64 14.51
N TYR A 152 -7.43 8.50 13.95
CA TYR A 152 -7.82 9.76 14.58
C TYR A 152 -8.66 9.53 15.85
N LEU A 153 -9.63 8.60 15.80
CA LEU A 153 -10.43 8.23 16.96
C LEU A 153 -9.55 7.62 18.06
N PHE A 154 -8.58 6.79 17.68
CA PHE A 154 -7.59 6.24 18.61
C PHE A 154 -6.81 7.35 19.30
N PHE A 155 -6.25 8.30 18.54
CA PHE A 155 -5.53 9.46 19.06
C PHE A 155 -6.36 10.30 20.02
N ARG A 156 -7.62 10.58 19.68
CA ARG A 156 -8.52 11.33 20.58
C ARG A 156 -8.73 10.63 21.91
N LYS A 157 -8.94 9.30 21.89
CA LYS A 157 -9.08 8.50 23.11
C LYS A 157 -7.80 8.51 23.95
N GLU A 158 -6.62 8.45 23.33
CA GLU A 158 -5.34 8.56 24.06
C GLU A 158 -5.21 9.90 24.77
N LYS A 159 -5.61 11.01 24.13
CA LYS A 159 -5.53 12.35 24.72
C LYS A 159 -6.54 12.61 25.83
N THR A 160 -7.73 12.00 25.79
CA THR A 160 -8.74 12.18 26.84
C THR A 160 -8.48 11.32 28.08
N ALA A 161 -7.63 10.30 27.97
CA ALA A 161 -7.28 9.41 29.08
C ALA A 161 -6.08 9.90 29.92
N ILE A 162 -5.50 11.05 29.57
CA ILE A 162 -4.42 11.75 30.29
C ILE A 162 -5.05 12.99 30.94
#